data_AF-A0A1V0DBJ1-F1
#
_entry.id   AF-A0A1V0DBJ1-F1
#
_cell.length_a   1.000
_cell.length_b   1.000
_cell.length_c   1.000
_cell.angle_alpha   90.00
_cell.angle_beta   90.00
_cell.angle_gamma   90.00
#
_symmetry.space_group_name_H-M   'P 1'
#
loop_
_entity.id
_entity.type
_entity.pdbx_description
1 polymer ?
#
loop_
_entity_poly.entity_id
_entity_poly.type
_entity_poly.pdbx_seq_one_letter_code
_entity_poly.pdbx_strand_id
1 'polypeptide(L)'
;MRSARPVSTAPAVVLLLILWMLPVCAAAVQAQAPPPAARYPVSVGGKQGFIDATGRLVIEPRFDRTFGFSEGLAAVEYGGSWGYIDPDGDYVIPPSYDEAYSFVGGRARVRVGADWGYIDPTGAFVVDPGFASALDFSEGFAPVNVQQRRLGADVKSTWGFVDREGRLAIEPRFQRTQVFTEGLAAVEVDRRILMIRLGTRWGYIRPDGTWAIEPRFQTARSFEEGLALVRSREGLAYIRPDGTTAFVVEAAQAHSFSEGRARIMQDGLWGFIDTTGAVVIPLQFTRAFDFSEGLAVVQEGGRWGYIDADGAYVIPARFERARSFSDGLAQVTLDGRTAYIDRQGRLVWQEAADR
;
A
#
# COMPACT_ATOMS: atom_id res chain seq x y z
N MET A 1 -47.10 -88.75 13.72
CA MET A 1 -47.49 -88.85 15.15
C MET A 1 -46.31 -88.42 16.01
N ARG A 2 -46.54 -87.46 16.92
CA ARG A 2 -45.69 -87.02 18.05
C ARG A 2 -44.32 -86.42 17.70
N SER A 3 -44.15 -85.10 17.80
CA SER A 3 -43.89 -84.35 19.05
C SER A 3 -42.48 -84.57 19.59
N ALA A 4 -41.61 -83.56 19.46
CA ALA A 4 -40.76 -83.11 20.56
C ALA A 4 -40.23 -81.69 20.29
N ARG A 5 -40.19 -80.91 21.36
CA ARG A 5 -39.96 -79.46 21.49
C ARG A 5 -38.50 -79.05 21.27
N PRO A 6 -38.23 -77.75 21.03
CA PRO A 6 -36.90 -77.26 20.65
C PRO A 6 -35.98 -77.05 21.86
N VAL A 7 -34.66 -77.17 21.63
CA VAL A 7 -33.61 -76.78 22.57
C VAL A 7 -33.05 -75.42 22.14
N SER A 8 -33.00 -74.53 23.13
CA SER A 8 -32.50 -73.16 23.08
C SER A 8 -31.01 -73.10 22.74
N THR A 9 -30.66 -72.32 21.72
CA THR A 9 -29.30 -71.83 21.47
C THR A 9 -29.39 -70.35 21.12
N ALA A 10 -28.90 -69.50 22.01
CA ALA A 10 -28.72 -68.07 21.75
C ALA A 10 -27.67 -67.86 20.65
N PRO A 11 -27.88 -66.97 19.66
CA PRO A 11 -26.79 -66.47 18.86
C PRO A 11 -26.29 -65.15 19.45
N ALA A 12 -24.97 -65.08 19.61
CA ALA A 12 -24.23 -63.89 19.95
C ALA A 12 -24.48 -62.77 18.93
N VAL A 13 -24.81 -61.58 19.42
CA VAL A 13 -24.78 -60.34 18.64
C VAL A 13 -23.31 -59.99 18.41
N VAL A 14 -22.77 -60.42 17.26
CA VAL A 14 -21.49 -59.90 16.77
C VAL A 14 -21.79 -58.56 16.11
N LEU A 15 -21.41 -57.49 16.80
CA LEU A 15 -21.47 -56.12 16.32
C LEU A 15 -20.49 -55.99 15.13
N LEU A 16 -21.02 -55.91 13.92
CA LEU A 16 -20.26 -55.58 12.71
C LEU A 16 -19.92 -54.08 12.73
N LEU A 17 -18.78 -53.73 13.32
CA LEU A 17 -18.14 -52.43 13.10
C LEU A 17 -17.53 -52.44 11.70
N ILE A 18 -18.30 -51.99 10.70
CA ILE A 18 -17.78 -51.69 9.38
C ILE A 18 -16.98 -50.40 9.51
N LEU A 19 -15.68 -50.54 9.75
CA LEU A 19 -14.70 -49.46 9.73
C LEU A 19 -14.57 -48.97 8.28
N TRP A 20 -15.30 -47.91 7.91
CA TRP A 20 -15.05 -47.18 6.67
C TRP A 20 -13.72 -46.43 6.83
N MET A 21 -12.62 -47.07 6.44
CA MET A 21 -11.38 -46.37 6.15
C MET A 21 -11.61 -45.51 4.90
N LEU A 22 -12.02 -44.27 5.10
CA LEU A 22 -11.86 -43.25 4.08
C LEU A 22 -10.36 -43.15 3.76
N PRO A 23 -9.94 -43.19 2.49
CA PRO A 23 -8.56 -42.88 2.15
C PRO A 23 -8.31 -41.44 2.59
N VAL A 24 -7.32 -41.26 3.48
CA VAL A 24 -6.74 -39.94 3.75
C VAL A 24 -6.11 -39.52 2.43
N CYS A 25 -6.85 -38.75 1.63
CA CYS A 25 -6.29 -38.00 0.52
C CYS A 25 -5.25 -37.06 1.12
N ALA A 26 -3.98 -37.43 1.00
CA ALA A 26 -2.89 -36.48 1.10
C ALA A 26 -3.11 -35.45 -0.02
N ALA A 27 -3.72 -34.32 0.32
CA ALA A 27 -3.70 -33.16 -0.54
C ALA A 27 -2.22 -32.82 -0.75
N ALA A 28 -1.72 -33.09 -1.95
CA ALA A 28 -0.47 -32.51 -2.38
C ALA A 28 -0.64 -31.00 -2.21
N VAL A 29 0.11 -30.42 -1.28
CA VAL A 29 0.33 -28.97 -1.26
C VAL A 29 0.88 -28.66 -2.64
N GLN A 30 0.04 -28.08 -3.50
CA GLN A 30 0.53 -27.50 -4.74
C GLN A 30 1.53 -26.45 -4.29
N ALA A 31 2.82 -26.71 -4.55
CA ALA A 31 3.85 -25.71 -4.40
C ALA A 31 3.38 -24.52 -5.25
N GLN A 32 2.98 -23.46 -4.56
CA GLN A 32 2.70 -22.18 -5.16
C GLN A 32 3.94 -21.83 -5.99
N ALA A 33 3.75 -21.46 -7.26
CA ALA A 33 4.86 -21.01 -8.10
C ALA A 33 5.73 -20.04 -7.27
N PRO A 34 7.07 -20.14 -7.33
CA PRO A 34 7.92 -19.23 -6.56
C PRO A 34 7.44 -17.80 -6.84
N PRO A 35 7.33 -16.95 -5.82
CA PRO A 35 6.96 -15.55 -6.04
C PRO A 35 7.84 -15.01 -7.18
N PRO A 36 7.29 -14.23 -8.13
CA PRO A 36 8.08 -13.65 -9.20
C PRO A 36 9.31 -13.04 -8.56
N ALA A 37 10.48 -13.56 -8.90
CA ALA A 37 11.62 -13.53 -8.01
C ALA A 37 11.94 -12.07 -7.64
N ALA A 38 11.60 -11.67 -6.42
CA ALA A 38 11.63 -10.27 -5.99
C ALA A 38 13.01 -9.67 -6.29
N ARG A 39 13.00 -8.43 -6.80
CA ARG A 39 14.18 -7.71 -7.25
C ARG A 39 14.27 -6.41 -6.46
N TYR A 40 15.38 -6.25 -5.73
CA TYR A 40 15.56 -5.11 -4.83
C TYR A 40 16.53 -4.12 -5.45
N PRO A 41 16.17 -2.84 -5.55
CA PRO A 41 17.02 -1.84 -6.18
C PRO A 41 18.25 -1.56 -5.33
N VAL A 42 19.43 -1.64 -5.94
CA VAL A 42 20.71 -1.29 -5.32
C VAL A 42 21.36 -0.15 -6.09
N SER A 43 22.11 0.69 -5.39
CA SER A 43 22.94 1.73 -6.01
C SER A 43 24.40 1.35 -5.84
N VAL A 44 25.15 1.33 -6.93
CA VAL A 44 26.60 1.08 -6.94
C VAL A 44 27.23 2.03 -7.96
N GLY A 45 28.25 2.79 -7.55
CA GLY A 45 28.93 3.73 -8.44
C GLY A 45 28.03 4.82 -9.02
N GLY A 46 26.98 5.21 -8.29
CA GLY A 46 26.00 6.22 -8.73
C GLY A 46 24.99 5.73 -9.77
N LYS A 47 25.00 4.44 -10.12
CA LYS A 47 24.02 3.80 -11.00
C LYS A 47 23.18 2.80 -10.22
N GLN A 48 21.96 2.57 -10.70
CA GLN A 48 21.03 1.64 -10.09
C GLN A 48 20.95 0.33 -10.88
N GLY A 49 20.89 -0.77 -10.13
CA GLY A 49 20.70 -2.15 -10.60
C GLY A 49 19.84 -2.91 -9.61
N PHE A 50 19.82 -4.24 -9.69
CA PHE A 50 18.97 -5.06 -8.82
C PHE A 50 19.69 -6.29 -8.30
N ILE A 51 19.40 -6.63 -7.04
CA ILE A 51 19.73 -7.91 -6.43
C ILE A 51 18.47 -8.78 -6.32
N ASP A 52 18.64 -10.10 -6.31
CA ASP A 52 17.58 -11.03 -5.90
C ASP A 52 17.49 -11.14 -4.36
N ALA A 53 16.52 -11.91 -3.87
CA ALA A 53 16.29 -12.13 -2.44
C ALA A 53 17.46 -12.79 -1.69
N THR A 54 18.44 -13.38 -2.41
CA THR A 54 19.65 -13.94 -1.83
C THR A 54 20.79 -12.92 -1.72
N GLY A 55 20.59 -11.72 -2.25
CA GLY A 55 21.62 -10.68 -2.32
C GLY A 55 22.51 -10.78 -3.55
N ARG A 56 22.24 -11.70 -4.48
CA ARG A 56 23.01 -11.82 -5.72
C ARG A 56 22.60 -10.73 -6.69
N LEU A 57 23.57 -10.02 -7.26
CA LEU A 57 23.33 -9.06 -8.33
C LEU A 57 22.80 -9.79 -9.56
N VAL A 58 21.62 -9.40 -10.02
CA VAL A 58 20.90 -10.00 -11.16
C VAL A 58 20.71 -9.04 -12.31
N ILE A 59 20.69 -7.73 -12.04
CA ILE A 59 20.70 -6.69 -13.07
C ILE A 59 21.83 -5.72 -12.71
N GLU A 60 22.81 -5.61 -13.59
CA GLU A 60 23.98 -4.76 -13.34
C GLU A 60 23.60 -3.28 -13.21
N PRO A 61 24.25 -2.53 -12.30
CA PRO A 61 24.03 -1.10 -12.14
C PRO A 61 24.33 -0.33 -13.43
N ARG A 62 23.29 0.15 -14.10
CA ARG A 62 23.40 0.92 -15.36
C ARG A 62 22.38 2.04 -15.52
N PHE A 63 21.32 2.03 -14.71
CA PHE A 63 20.25 3.01 -14.76
C PHE A 63 20.56 4.24 -13.91
N ASP A 64 20.03 5.40 -14.28
CA ASP A 64 20.18 6.64 -13.51
C ASP A 64 19.31 6.59 -12.24
N ARG A 65 18.06 6.13 -12.39
CA ARG A 65 17.10 5.91 -11.30
C ARG A 65 16.22 4.70 -11.60
N THR A 66 15.65 4.09 -10.58
CA THR A 66 14.62 3.07 -10.72
C THR A 66 13.59 3.14 -9.60
N PHE A 67 12.38 2.69 -9.91
CA PHE A 67 11.44 2.18 -8.91
C PHE A 67 11.60 0.66 -8.76
N GLY A 68 11.06 0.10 -7.68
CA GLY A 68 11.01 -1.36 -7.51
C GLY A 68 10.10 -2.02 -8.55
N PHE A 69 10.23 -3.34 -8.69
CA PHE A 69 9.32 -4.11 -9.53
C PHE A 69 7.90 -4.08 -8.96
N SER A 70 6.92 -3.86 -9.82
CA SER A 70 5.50 -3.95 -9.51
C SER A 70 4.78 -4.55 -10.71
N GLU A 71 3.90 -5.52 -10.47
CA GLU A 71 3.16 -6.24 -11.52
C GLU A 71 4.05 -6.80 -12.63
N GLY A 72 5.29 -7.19 -12.29
CA GLY A 72 6.25 -7.81 -13.20
C GLY A 72 7.18 -6.84 -13.94
N LEU A 73 7.01 -5.53 -13.83
CA LEU A 73 7.85 -4.52 -14.49
C LEU A 73 8.46 -3.53 -13.50
N ALA A 74 9.64 -2.99 -13.81
CA ALA A 74 10.24 -1.88 -13.07
C ALA A 74 10.41 -0.66 -13.98
N ALA A 75 9.96 0.51 -13.49
CA ALA A 75 10.21 1.78 -14.14
C ALA A 75 11.67 2.20 -13.91
N VAL A 76 12.42 2.40 -14.99
CA VAL A 76 13.83 2.79 -14.96
C VAL A 76 14.06 4.06 -15.77
N GLU A 77 14.95 4.91 -15.29
CA GLU A 77 15.44 6.07 -16.03
C GLU A 77 16.81 5.76 -16.64
N TYR A 78 16.96 6.07 -17.92
CA TYR A 78 18.23 5.98 -18.62
C TYR A 78 18.36 7.13 -19.60
N GLY A 79 19.42 7.93 -19.47
CA GLY A 79 19.67 9.04 -20.39
C GLY A 79 18.64 10.17 -20.27
N GLY A 80 18.03 10.33 -19.09
CA GLY A 80 17.05 11.38 -18.80
C GLY A 80 15.62 11.08 -19.25
N SER A 81 15.34 9.85 -19.70
CA SER A 81 13.99 9.40 -20.02
C SER A 81 13.67 8.10 -19.31
N TRP A 82 12.38 7.91 -19.01
CA TRP A 82 11.86 6.74 -18.32
C TRP A 82 11.32 5.71 -19.31
N GLY A 83 11.56 4.45 -19.01
CA GLY A 83 11.01 3.26 -19.65
C GLY A 83 10.78 2.16 -18.63
N TYR A 84 10.52 0.94 -19.09
CA TYR A 84 10.21 -0.20 -18.24
C TYR A 84 10.99 -1.45 -18.65
N ILE A 85 11.49 -2.16 -17.65
CA ILE A 85 12.23 -3.41 -17.82
C ILE A 85 11.51 -4.59 -17.17
N ASP A 86 11.77 -5.78 -17.69
CA ASP A 86 11.38 -7.05 -17.09
C ASP A 86 12.40 -7.52 -16.01
N PRO A 87 12.12 -8.63 -15.28
CA PRO A 87 13.01 -9.13 -14.22
C PRO A 87 14.37 -9.67 -14.68
N ASP A 88 14.57 -9.84 -15.99
CA ASP A 88 15.85 -10.19 -16.61
C ASP A 88 16.66 -8.93 -16.98
N GLY A 89 16.02 -7.76 -16.90
CA GLY A 89 16.63 -6.44 -17.12
C GLY A 89 16.45 -5.92 -18.54
N ASP A 90 15.71 -6.63 -19.38
CA ASP A 90 15.46 -6.25 -20.76
C ASP A 90 14.31 -5.25 -20.85
N TYR A 91 14.41 -4.29 -21.78
CA TYR A 91 13.37 -3.29 -21.96
C TYR A 91 12.12 -3.91 -22.58
N VAL A 92 11.02 -3.85 -21.85
CA VAL A 92 9.67 -4.11 -22.37
C VAL A 92 9.13 -2.85 -23.03
N ILE A 93 9.39 -1.69 -22.41
CA ILE A 93 9.02 -0.38 -22.93
C ILE A 93 10.29 0.48 -22.95
N PRO A 94 10.84 0.82 -24.14
CA PRO A 94 12.04 1.64 -24.23
C PRO A 94 11.87 3.01 -23.56
N PRO A 95 12.96 3.64 -23.08
CA PRO A 95 12.89 4.97 -22.50
C PRO A 95 12.36 6.02 -23.48
N SER A 96 11.19 6.59 -23.16
CA SER A 96 10.54 7.60 -24.01
C SER A 96 9.68 8.61 -23.23
N TYR A 97 9.53 8.43 -21.92
CA TYR A 97 8.69 9.28 -21.07
C TYR A 97 9.52 10.26 -20.26
N ASP A 98 8.99 11.45 -20.00
CA ASP A 98 9.65 12.43 -19.13
C ASP A 98 9.63 11.97 -17.67
N GLU A 99 8.54 11.32 -17.24
CA GLU A 99 8.39 10.65 -15.95
C GLU A 99 7.53 9.39 -16.09
N ALA A 100 7.79 8.40 -15.24
CA ALA A 100 7.02 7.16 -15.19
C ALA A 100 6.94 6.65 -13.74
N TYR A 101 5.80 6.05 -13.39
CA TYR A 101 5.58 5.41 -12.08
C TYR A 101 5.36 3.91 -12.23
N SER A 102 5.43 3.18 -11.12
CA SER A 102 5.17 1.73 -11.06
C SER A 102 3.77 1.38 -11.59
N PHE A 103 3.63 0.18 -12.16
CA PHE A 103 2.34 -0.38 -12.52
C PHE A 103 1.52 -0.72 -11.27
N VAL A 104 0.28 -0.28 -11.22
CA VAL A 104 -0.71 -0.57 -10.18
C VAL A 104 -2.07 -0.78 -10.82
N GLY A 105 -2.71 -1.93 -10.57
CA GLY A 105 -4.00 -2.27 -11.16
C GLY A 105 -3.95 -2.44 -12.68
N GLY A 106 -2.81 -2.87 -13.22
CA GLY A 106 -2.56 -3.07 -14.65
C GLY A 106 -2.32 -1.78 -15.45
N ARG A 107 -2.08 -0.64 -14.78
CA ARG A 107 -1.76 0.63 -15.44
C ARG A 107 -0.59 1.32 -14.76
N ALA A 108 0.17 2.08 -15.53
CA ALA A 108 1.13 3.04 -14.99
C ALA A 108 0.83 4.45 -15.51
N ARG A 109 0.93 5.44 -14.62
CA ARG A 109 0.90 6.84 -15.06
C ARG A 109 2.26 7.24 -15.61
N VAL A 110 2.24 7.91 -16.75
CA VAL A 110 3.44 8.41 -17.43
C VAL A 110 3.21 9.86 -17.84
N ARG A 111 4.29 10.64 -17.90
CA ARG A 111 4.27 12.03 -18.35
C ARG A 111 4.96 12.16 -19.70
N VAL A 112 4.29 12.84 -20.62
CA VAL A 112 4.82 13.23 -21.93
C VAL A 112 4.64 14.74 -22.09
N GLY A 113 5.74 15.47 -22.21
CA GLY A 113 5.74 16.92 -22.11
C GLY A 113 5.21 17.39 -20.75
N ALA A 114 4.16 18.21 -20.76
CA ALA A 114 3.54 18.72 -19.55
C ALA A 114 2.42 17.84 -18.99
N ASP A 115 1.98 16.83 -19.77
CA ASP A 115 0.71 16.17 -19.54
C ASP A 115 0.89 14.71 -19.11
N TRP A 116 0.04 14.30 -18.18
CA TRP A 116 -0.06 12.95 -17.66
C TRP A 116 -1.08 12.14 -18.44
N GLY A 117 -0.73 10.88 -18.71
CA GLY A 117 -1.59 9.84 -19.26
C GLY A 117 -1.32 8.50 -18.57
N TYR A 118 -1.93 7.43 -19.10
CA TYR A 118 -1.77 6.09 -18.55
C TYR A 118 -1.52 5.07 -19.66
N ILE A 119 -0.60 4.16 -19.38
CA ILE A 119 -0.22 3.06 -20.27
C ILE A 119 -0.59 1.69 -19.66
N ASP A 120 -0.79 0.71 -20.51
CA ASP A 120 -0.83 -0.71 -20.13
C ASP A 120 0.59 -1.31 -20.10
N PRO A 121 0.77 -2.57 -19.64
CA PRO A 121 2.08 -3.22 -19.58
C PRO A 121 2.76 -3.44 -20.92
N THR A 122 2.07 -3.24 -22.05
CA THR A 122 2.66 -3.28 -23.40
C THR A 122 3.24 -1.93 -23.82
N GLY A 123 2.96 -0.87 -23.06
CA GLY A 123 3.34 0.51 -23.37
C GLY A 123 2.31 1.27 -24.21
N ALA A 124 1.18 0.65 -24.53
CA ALA A 124 0.09 1.31 -25.24
C ALA A 124 -0.64 2.29 -24.32
N PHE A 125 -0.93 3.49 -24.79
CA PHE A 125 -1.76 4.44 -24.06
C PHE A 125 -3.19 3.91 -23.96
N VAL A 126 -3.63 3.64 -22.74
CA VAL A 126 -5.04 3.38 -22.41
C VAL A 126 -5.76 4.70 -22.18
N VAL A 127 -5.02 5.71 -21.72
CA VAL A 127 -5.49 7.08 -21.54
C VAL A 127 -4.42 8.02 -22.08
N ASP A 128 -4.75 8.73 -23.15
CA ASP A 128 -3.81 9.66 -23.77
C ASP A 128 -3.37 10.76 -22.80
N PRO A 129 -2.12 11.23 -22.88
CA PRO A 129 -1.66 12.37 -22.10
C PRO A 129 -2.51 13.61 -22.35
N GLY A 130 -3.10 14.15 -21.29
CA GLY A 130 -3.91 15.37 -21.36
C GLY A 130 -4.27 15.98 -20.00
N PHE A 131 -3.77 15.39 -18.92
CA PHE A 131 -4.05 15.84 -17.56
C PHE A 131 -2.87 16.58 -16.97
N ALA A 132 -3.13 17.68 -16.27
CA ALA A 132 -2.08 18.45 -15.62
C ALA A 132 -1.44 17.68 -14.44
N SER A 133 -2.17 16.75 -13.85
CA SER A 133 -1.68 15.81 -12.83
C SER A 133 -2.56 14.56 -12.79
N ALA A 134 -1.99 13.46 -12.33
CA ALA A 134 -2.64 12.16 -12.23
C ALA A 134 -2.17 11.45 -10.95
N LEU A 135 -3.04 10.67 -10.30
CA LEU A 135 -2.68 9.71 -9.25
C LEU A 135 -2.82 8.27 -9.78
N ASP A 136 -2.33 7.30 -9.03
CA ASP A 136 -2.41 5.89 -9.42
C ASP A 136 -3.86 5.38 -9.41
N PHE A 137 -4.13 4.34 -10.20
CA PHE A 137 -5.42 3.66 -10.19
C PHE A 137 -5.64 2.95 -8.85
N SER A 138 -6.85 3.10 -8.30
CA SER A 138 -7.33 2.31 -7.18
C SER A 138 -8.82 2.01 -7.36
N GLU A 139 -9.23 0.77 -7.08
CA GLU A 139 -10.61 0.29 -7.23
C GLU A 139 -11.23 0.56 -8.63
N GLY A 140 -10.40 0.67 -9.67
CA GLY A 140 -10.83 0.92 -11.04
C GLY A 140 -11.00 2.38 -11.43
N PHE A 141 -10.64 3.32 -10.55
CA PHE A 141 -10.67 4.76 -10.84
C PHE A 141 -9.31 5.38 -10.60
N ALA A 142 -9.02 6.48 -11.30
CA ALA A 142 -7.83 7.27 -11.04
C ALA A 142 -8.17 8.75 -10.93
N PRO A 143 -7.73 9.43 -9.86
CA PRO A 143 -7.79 10.87 -9.76
C PRO A 143 -6.99 11.56 -10.86
N VAL A 144 -7.65 12.47 -11.58
CA VAL A 144 -7.01 13.30 -12.60
C VAL A 144 -7.30 14.76 -12.37
N ASN A 145 -6.31 15.60 -12.66
CA ASN A 145 -6.41 17.04 -12.54
C ASN A 145 -6.52 17.69 -13.91
N VAL A 146 -7.55 18.50 -14.09
CA VAL A 146 -7.79 19.26 -15.33
C VAL A 146 -7.65 20.75 -15.03
N GLN A 147 -6.94 21.45 -15.90
CA GLN A 147 -6.89 22.92 -15.90
C GLN A 147 -8.05 23.48 -16.72
N GLN A 148 -9.04 24.09 -16.06
CA GLN A 148 -10.10 24.81 -16.75
C GLN A 148 -9.66 26.26 -16.97
N ARG A 149 -9.35 26.61 -18.21
CA ARG A 149 -9.15 28.01 -18.62
C ARG A 149 -10.52 28.63 -18.91
N ARG A 150 -10.85 29.71 -18.19
CA ARG A 150 -11.98 30.60 -18.54
C ARG A 150 -11.41 31.93 -18.99
N LEU A 151 -11.93 32.49 -20.09
CA LEU A 151 -11.52 33.82 -20.56
C LEU A 151 -11.72 34.85 -19.44
N GLY A 152 -10.66 35.57 -19.08
CA GLY A 152 -10.69 36.64 -18.08
C GLY A 152 -10.73 36.19 -16.61
N ALA A 153 -10.51 34.91 -16.31
CA ALA A 153 -10.41 34.40 -14.94
C ALA A 153 -9.11 33.63 -14.70
N ASP A 154 -8.68 33.54 -13.44
CA ASP A 154 -7.57 32.68 -13.04
C ASP A 154 -7.81 31.23 -13.49
N VAL A 155 -6.75 30.57 -13.96
CA VAL A 155 -6.80 29.15 -14.33
C VAL A 155 -7.21 28.35 -13.10
N LYS A 156 -8.40 27.76 -13.14
CA LYS A 156 -8.88 26.91 -12.06
C LYS A 156 -8.52 25.47 -12.37
N SER A 157 -7.63 24.91 -11.56
CA SER A 157 -7.32 23.49 -11.57
C SER A 157 -8.29 22.77 -10.63
N THR A 158 -8.89 21.68 -11.11
CA THR A 158 -9.80 20.85 -10.31
C THR A 158 -9.57 19.37 -10.57
N TRP A 159 -9.80 18.58 -9.54
CA TRP A 159 -9.72 17.13 -9.59
C TRP A 159 -11.07 16.50 -9.93
N GLY A 160 -11.03 15.49 -10.79
CA GLY A 160 -12.08 14.54 -11.10
C GLY A 160 -11.52 13.12 -11.12
N PHE A 161 -12.25 12.17 -11.69
CA PHE A 161 -11.84 10.77 -11.77
C PHE A 161 -12.10 10.21 -13.16
N VAL A 162 -11.14 9.43 -13.66
CA VAL A 162 -11.32 8.60 -14.85
C VAL A 162 -11.56 7.15 -14.46
N ASP A 163 -12.31 6.43 -15.29
CA ASP A 163 -12.45 4.98 -15.22
C ASP A 163 -11.27 4.26 -15.88
N ARG A 164 -11.34 2.92 -15.87
CA ARG A 164 -10.36 1.99 -16.44
C ARG A 164 -10.09 2.17 -17.93
N GLU A 165 -11.02 2.79 -18.65
CA GLU A 165 -10.96 3.07 -20.08
C GLU A 165 -10.62 4.55 -20.35
N GLY A 166 -10.25 5.32 -19.32
CA GLY A 166 -9.86 6.72 -19.43
C GLY A 166 -11.01 7.71 -19.55
N ARG A 167 -12.26 7.25 -19.46
CA ARG A 167 -13.42 8.14 -19.55
C ARG A 167 -13.63 8.84 -18.21
N LEU A 168 -14.03 10.10 -18.24
CA LEU A 168 -14.37 10.84 -17.02
C LEU A 168 -15.58 10.20 -16.34
N ALA A 169 -15.33 9.46 -15.27
CA ALA A 169 -16.36 8.87 -14.42
C ALA A 169 -16.97 9.91 -13.48
N ILE A 170 -16.14 10.83 -12.99
CA ILE A 170 -16.58 11.94 -12.14
C ILE A 170 -15.95 13.22 -12.65
N GLU A 171 -16.79 14.14 -13.10
CA GLU A 171 -16.38 15.43 -13.66
C GLU A 171 -15.48 16.23 -12.70
N PRO A 172 -14.40 16.86 -13.20
CA PRO A 172 -13.51 17.66 -12.37
C PRO A 172 -14.22 18.81 -11.67
N ARG A 173 -14.30 18.73 -10.34
CA ARG A 173 -14.97 19.73 -9.48
C ARG A 173 -14.37 19.88 -8.10
N PHE A 174 -13.46 19.01 -7.70
CA PHE A 174 -12.86 19.00 -6.36
C PHE A 174 -11.58 19.84 -6.32
N GLN A 175 -11.28 20.44 -5.17
CA GLN A 175 -10.02 21.18 -4.97
C GLN A 175 -8.84 20.22 -4.79
N ARG A 176 -9.07 19.13 -4.05
CA ARG A 176 -8.12 18.03 -3.83
C ARG A 176 -8.90 16.73 -3.69
N THR A 177 -8.21 15.62 -3.87
CA THR A 177 -8.78 14.28 -3.67
C THR A 177 -7.70 13.29 -3.27
N GLN A 178 -8.13 12.20 -2.64
CA GLN A 178 -7.39 10.95 -2.52
C GLN A 178 -7.93 9.92 -3.52
N VAL A 179 -7.28 8.77 -3.62
CA VAL A 179 -7.76 7.63 -4.40
C VAL A 179 -8.98 6.98 -3.73
N PHE A 180 -9.71 6.15 -4.47
CA PHE A 180 -10.75 5.31 -3.89
C PHE A 180 -10.13 4.17 -3.08
N THR A 181 -10.59 3.99 -1.85
CA THR A 181 -10.30 2.83 -1.00
C THR A 181 -11.57 2.47 -0.23
N GLU A 182 -11.84 1.18 -0.12
CA GLU A 182 -13.04 0.64 0.53
C GLU A 182 -14.35 1.23 -0.04
N GLY A 183 -14.36 1.50 -1.35
CA GLY A 183 -15.50 2.07 -2.06
C GLY A 183 -15.72 3.57 -1.84
N LEU A 184 -14.82 4.29 -1.16
CA LEU A 184 -14.94 5.72 -0.88
C LEU A 184 -13.69 6.50 -1.27
N ALA A 185 -13.86 7.74 -1.74
CA ALA A 185 -12.75 8.67 -1.94
C ALA A 185 -12.94 9.94 -1.10
N ALA A 186 -11.91 10.34 -0.37
CA ALA A 186 -11.89 11.60 0.35
C ALA A 186 -11.66 12.75 -0.64
N VAL A 187 -12.56 13.74 -0.66
CA VAL A 187 -12.49 14.89 -1.54
C VAL A 187 -12.65 16.19 -0.78
N GLU A 188 -11.93 17.22 -1.23
CA GLU A 188 -11.99 18.57 -0.68
C GLU A 188 -12.80 19.49 -1.60
N VAL A 189 -13.74 20.23 -1.02
CA VAL A 189 -14.54 21.24 -1.73
C VAL A 189 -14.48 22.60 -1.04
N ASP A 190 -14.60 23.67 -1.82
CA ASP A 190 -14.78 25.03 -1.30
C ASP A 190 -16.22 25.21 -0.81
N ARG A 191 -16.41 25.53 0.48
CA ARG A 191 -17.74 25.81 1.01
C ARG A 191 -18.05 27.29 0.88
N ARG A 192 -19.14 27.58 0.19
CA ARG A 192 -19.71 28.92 0.08
C ARG A 192 -21.16 28.91 0.53
N ILE A 193 -21.55 29.93 1.27
CA ILE A 193 -22.95 30.28 1.49
C ILE A 193 -23.13 31.66 0.89
N LEU A 194 -23.97 31.75 -0.15
CA LEU A 194 -24.10 32.96 -0.97
C LEU A 194 -22.71 33.44 -1.44
N MET A 195 -22.34 34.68 -1.09
CA MET A 195 -21.06 35.31 -1.46
C MET A 195 -19.95 35.12 -0.40
N ILE A 196 -20.22 34.43 0.71
CA ILE A 196 -19.29 34.27 1.82
C ILE A 196 -18.52 32.95 1.66
N ARG A 197 -17.18 33.04 1.57
CA ARG A 197 -16.29 31.87 1.61
C ARG A 197 -16.11 31.41 3.06
N LEU A 198 -16.45 30.15 3.34
CA LEU A 198 -16.30 29.53 4.66
C LEU A 198 -15.03 28.66 4.78
N GLY A 199 -14.21 28.67 3.72
CA GLY A 199 -13.05 27.80 3.56
C GLY A 199 -13.41 26.43 2.98
N THR A 200 -12.40 25.58 2.84
CA THR A 200 -12.58 24.23 2.30
C THR A 200 -12.98 23.24 3.39
N ARG A 201 -13.68 22.18 2.99
CA ARG A 201 -13.99 21.03 3.85
C ARG A 201 -13.83 19.74 3.07
N TRP A 202 -13.40 18.72 3.79
CA TRP A 202 -13.32 17.36 3.30
C TRP A 202 -14.62 16.60 3.59
N GLY A 203 -15.04 15.81 2.62
CA GLY A 203 -16.10 14.81 2.69
C GLY A 203 -15.68 13.57 1.91
N TYR A 204 -16.61 12.62 1.76
CA TYR A 204 -16.36 11.37 1.06
C TYR A 204 -17.42 11.10 0.01
N ILE A 205 -16.99 10.67 -1.16
CA ILE A 205 -17.86 10.33 -2.29
C ILE A 205 -17.81 8.84 -2.60
N ARG A 206 -18.89 8.34 -3.18
CA ARG A 206 -18.97 7.02 -3.81
C ARG A 206 -18.46 7.06 -5.25
N PRO A 207 -18.24 5.91 -5.90
CA PRO A 207 -17.79 5.83 -7.29
C PRO A 207 -18.73 6.49 -8.31
N ASP A 208 -20.02 6.61 -7.99
CA ASP A 208 -21.00 7.35 -8.81
C ASP A 208 -20.95 8.87 -8.62
N GLY A 209 -20.03 9.37 -7.77
CA GLY A 209 -19.87 10.79 -7.46
C GLY A 209 -20.88 11.34 -6.46
N THR A 210 -21.76 10.52 -5.88
CA THR A 210 -22.68 10.94 -4.82
C THR A 210 -21.95 11.03 -3.46
N TRP A 211 -22.44 11.89 -2.57
CA TRP A 211 -21.88 12.01 -1.22
C TRP A 211 -22.22 10.77 -0.39
N ALA A 212 -21.19 10.10 0.13
CA ALA A 212 -21.33 9.16 1.24
C ALA A 212 -21.35 9.91 2.57
N ILE A 213 -20.45 10.88 2.72
CA ILE A 213 -20.37 11.75 3.88
C ILE A 213 -20.18 13.18 3.40
N GLU A 214 -21.12 14.06 3.75
CA GLU A 214 -21.06 15.45 3.32
C GLU A 214 -19.82 16.20 3.85
N PRO A 215 -19.31 17.20 3.10
CA PRO A 215 -18.14 17.98 3.49
C PRO A 215 -18.30 18.71 4.82
N ARG A 216 -17.59 18.20 5.84
CA ARG A 216 -17.62 18.77 7.20
C ARG A 216 -16.29 18.72 7.95
N PHE A 217 -15.31 17.94 7.47
CA PHE A 217 -14.02 17.79 8.14
C PHE A 217 -13.02 18.85 7.68
N GLN A 218 -12.12 19.25 8.57
CA GLN A 218 -11.01 20.15 8.24
C GLN A 218 -9.97 19.42 7.38
N THR A 219 -9.70 18.14 7.69
CA THR A 219 -8.88 17.23 6.88
C THR A 219 -9.48 15.82 6.93
N ALA A 220 -9.23 15.01 5.90
CA ALA A 220 -9.62 13.61 5.84
C ALA A 220 -8.50 12.79 5.17
N ARG A 221 -8.33 11.53 5.57
CA ARG A 221 -7.51 10.52 4.89
C ARG A 221 -8.41 9.46 4.25
N SER A 222 -7.84 8.64 3.37
CA SER A 222 -8.49 7.43 2.85
C SER A 222 -8.97 6.50 3.97
N PHE A 223 -10.01 5.73 3.68
CA PHE A 223 -10.44 4.63 4.54
C PHE A 223 -9.43 3.50 4.41
N GLU A 224 -8.95 3.00 5.54
CA GLU A 224 -8.07 1.84 5.64
C GLU A 224 -8.54 1.00 6.83
N GLU A 225 -8.80 -0.29 6.59
CA GLU A 225 -9.29 -1.24 7.59
C GLU A 225 -10.62 -0.82 8.24
N GLY A 226 -11.53 -0.26 7.44
CA GLY A 226 -12.85 0.18 7.88
C GLY A 226 -12.87 1.52 8.62
N LEU A 227 -11.73 2.21 8.73
CA LEU A 227 -11.62 3.47 9.46
C LEU A 227 -10.89 4.54 8.64
N ALA A 228 -11.32 5.79 8.77
CA ALA A 228 -10.61 6.93 8.19
C ALA A 228 -10.24 7.96 9.24
N LEU A 229 -8.99 8.43 9.20
CA LEU A 229 -8.53 9.52 10.05
C LEU A 229 -9.05 10.86 9.54
N VAL A 230 -9.73 11.61 10.40
CA VAL A 230 -10.23 12.96 10.11
C VAL A 230 -9.81 13.95 11.19
N ARG A 231 -9.82 15.23 10.82
CA ARG A 231 -9.74 16.33 11.79
C ARG A 231 -11.06 17.11 11.78
N SER A 232 -11.68 17.22 12.94
CA SER A 232 -12.87 18.04 13.16
C SER A 232 -12.53 19.24 14.05
N ARG A 233 -13.55 19.99 14.50
CA ARG A 233 -13.35 21.04 15.51
C ARG A 233 -13.00 20.48 16.90
N GLU A 234 -13.34 19.22 17.15
CA GLU A 234 -13.15 18.53 18.43
C GLU A 234 -11.77 17.87 18.54
N GLY A 235 -11.03 17.76 17.43
CA GLY A 235 -9.69 17.17 17.40
C GLY A 235 -9.53 16.14 16.28
N LEU A 236 -8.58 15.23 16.49
CA LEU A 236 -8.37 14.07 15.62
C LEU A 236 -9.34 12.96 16.01
N ALA A 237 -9.94 12.30 15.03
CA ALA A 237 -10.85 11.18 15.25
C ALA A 237 -10.76 10.17 14.10
N TYR A 238 -11.10 8.93 14.39
CA TYR A 238 -11.38 7.93 13.36
C TYR A 238 -12.88 7.81 13.18
N ILE A 239 -13.31 7.75 11.92
CA ILE A 239 -14.71 7.60 11.55
C ILE A 239 -14.94 6.29 10.79
N ARG A 240 -16.17 5.81 10.82
CA ARG A 240 -16.66 4.69 10.02
C ARG A 240 -17.17 5.17 8.65
N PRO A 241 -17.37 4.27 7.67
CA PRO A 241 -17.86 4.62 6.33
C PRO A 241 -19.25 5.30 6.31
N ASP A 242 -20.06 5.09 7.35
CA ASP A 242 -21.35 5.79 7.53
C ASP A 242 -21.19 7.23 8.06
N GLY A 243 -19.95 7.65 8.34
CA GLY A 243 -19.59 8.95 8.87
C GLY A 243 -19.67 9.06 10.39
N THR A 244 -20.09 8.04 11.11
CA THR A 244 -20.11 8.06 12.58
C THR A 244 -18.69 8.04 13.14
N THR A 245 -18.46 8.76 14.24
CA THR A 245 -17.18 8.69 14.96
C THR A 245 -17.04 7.31 15.57
N ALA A 246 -15.94 6.61 15.25
CA ALA A 246 -15.55 5.38 15.93
C ALA A 246 -15.00 5.71 17.32
N PHE A 247 -13.99 6.58 17.36
CA PHE A 247 -13.40 7.12 18.58
C PHE A 247 -12.61 8.39 18.27
N VAL A 248 -12.41 9.22 19.31
CA VAL A 248 -11.57 10.42 19.27
C VAL A 248 -10.18 10.04 19.78
N VAL A 249 -9.14 10.65 19.21
CA VAL A 249 -7.75 10.40 19.62
C VAL A 249 -7.15 11.66 20.21
N GLU A 250 -6.75 11.54 21.47
CA GLU A 250 -6.02 12.58 22.21
C GLU A 250 -4.53 12.52 21.87
N ALA A 251 -4.19 12.90 20.63
CA ALA A 251 -2.82 12.91 20.15
C ALA A 251 -2.53 14.18 19.34
N ALA A 252 -1.27 14.60 19.32
CA ALA A 252 -0.83 15.68 18.44
C ALA A 252 -0.90 15.24 16.96
N GLN A 253 -0.58 13.96 16.69
CA GLN A 253 -0.64 13.36 15.35
C GLN A 253 -1.17 11.92 15.40
N ALA A 254 -1.77 11.48 14.30
CA ALA A 254 -2.24 10.12 14.06
C ALA A 254 -2.08 9.77 12.58
N HIS A 255 -2.04 8.47 12.25
CA HIS A 255 -1.87 7.97 10.89
C HIS A 255 -2.98 7.00 10.47
N SER A 256 -3.02 6.60 9.19
CA SER A 256 -4.01 5.60 8.76
C SER A 256 -3.67 4.24 9.38
N PHE A 257 -4.67 3.35 9.47
CA PHE A 257 -4.44 1.97 9.89
C PHE A 257 -3.66 1.21 8.82
N SER A 258 -2.81 0.30 9.29
CA SER A 258 -2.08 -0.65 8.46
C SER A 258 -1.74 -1.87 9.32
N GLU A 259 -2.13 -3.05 8.85
CA GLU A 259 -2.01 -4.33 9.55
C GLU A 259 -2.60 -4.33 10.96
N GLY A 260 -3.78 -3.71 11.12
CA GLY A 260 -4.52 -3.65 12.38
C GLY A 260 -4.05 -2.56 13.34
N ARG A 261 -3.07 -1.73 12.95
CA ARG A 261 -2.45 -0.74 13.83
C ARG A 261 -2.32 0.63 13.18
N ALA A 262 -2.49 1.68 13.98
CA ALA A 262 -2.18 3.05 13.57
C ALA A 262 -1.22 3.69 14.57
N ARG A 263 -0.16 4.33 14.08
CA ARG A 263 0.74 5.09 14.94
C ARG A 263 0.12 6.43 15.33
N ILE A 264 0.30 6.79 16.60
CA ILE A 264 -0.11 8.07 17.17
C ILE A 264 1.06 8.71 17.89
N MET A 265 1.07 10.04 17.96
CA MET A 265 2.11 10.81 18.65
C MET A 265 1.50 11.74 19.69
N GLN A 266 1.94 11.62 20.92
CA GLN A 266 1.61 12.50 22.04
C GLN A 266 2.89 12.85 22.77
N ASP A 267 3.02 14.12 23.20
CA ASP A 267 4.19 14.62 23.93
C ASP A 267 5.55 14.32 23.26
N GLY A 268 5.55 14.27 21.92
CA GLY A 268 6.74 14.01 21.10
C GLY A 268 7.13 12.54 20.97
N LEU A 269 6.38 11.61 21.56
CA LEU A 269 6.63 10.17 21.49
C LEU A 269 5.56 9.45 20.68
N TRP A 270 5.99 8.45 19.93
CA TRP A 270 5.17 7.58 19.10
C TRP A 270 4.85 6.27 19.83
N GLY A 271 3.60 5.84 19.67
CA GLY A 271 3.08 4.53 20.06
C GLY A 271 2.05 4.09 19.03
N PHE A 272 1.34 2.99 19.31
CA PHE A 272 0.36 2.44 18.38
C PHE A 272 -0.96 2.13 19.07
N ILE A 273 -2.05 2.40 18.36
CA ILE A 273 -3.40 2.01 18.73
C ILE A 273 -3.89 0.88 17.83
N ASP A 274 -4.84 0.09 18.33
CA ASP A 274 -5.63 -0.84 17.52
C ASP A 274 -6.89 -0.17 16.93
N THR A 275 -7.68 -0.93 16.17
CA THR A 275 -8.91 -0.46 15.52
C THR A 275 -10.05 -0.16 16.50
N THR A 276 -9.89 -0.45 17.80
CA THR A 276 -10.81 -0.02 18.86
C THR A 276 -10.41 1.33 19.46
N GLY A 277 -9.20 1.82 19.14
CA GLY A 277 -8.62 3.02 19.70
C GLY A 277 -7.79 2.78 20.96
N ALA A 278 -7.63 1.52 21.39
CA ALA A 278 -6.83 1.19 22.56
C ALA A 278 -5.34 1.30 22.24
N VAL A 279 -4.58 1.97 23.12
CA VAL A 279 -3.11 1.98 23.04
C VAL A 279 -2.60 0.58 23.38
N VAL A 280 -1.97 -0.03 22.40
CA VAL A 280 -1.54 -1.44 22.38
C VAL A 280 -0.02 -1.56 22.32
N ILE A 281 0.65 -0.51 21.83
CA ILE A 281 2.09 -0.32 22.00
C ILE A 281 2.29 1.06 22.63
N PRO A 282 2.88 1.13 23.85
CA PRO A 282 3.04 2.39 24.57
C PRO A 282 3.78 3.47 23.77
N LEU A 283 3.47 4.74 24.07
CA LEU A 283 4.13 5.89 23.46
C LEU A 283 5.52 6.05 24.07
N GLN A 284 6.53 5.50 23.40
CA GLN A 284 7.92 5.46 23.90
C GLN A 284 8.96 5.73 22.81
N PHE A 285 8.58 5.70 21.54
CA PHE A 285 9.52 5.83 20.43
C PHE A 285 9.68 7.27 19.98
N THR A 286 10.90 7.68 19.65
CA THR A 286 11.16 9.02 19.11
C THR A 286 10.65 9.18 17.67
N ARG A 287 10.61 8.07 16.91
CA ARG A 287 9.98 7.95 15.59
C ARG A 287 9.44 6.54 15.41
N ALA A 288 8.40 6.40 14.59
CA ALA A 288 7.85 5.12 14.19
C ALA A 288 7.32 5.22 12.76
N PHE A 289 7.36 4.13 11.99
CA PHE A 289 6.68 3.96 10.71
C PHE A 289 5.48 3.02 10.86
N ASP A 290 4.66 2.95 9.82
CA ASP A 290 3.50 2.07 9.77
C ASP A 290 3.95 0.59 9.68
N PHE A 291 3.09 -0.33 10.13
CA PHE A 291 3.37 -1.75 10.04
C PHE A 291 3.42 -2.21 8.59
N SER A 292 4.33 -3.12 8.29
CA SER A 292 4.42 -3.78 6.98
C SER A 292 5.12 -5.12 7.14
N GLU A 293 4.49 -6.16 6.61
CA GLU A 293 4.90 -7.55 6.77
C GLU A 293 5.05 -7.95 8.25
N GLY A 294 4.12 -7.50 9.08
CA GLY A 294 4.04 -7.80 10.51
C GLY A 294 5.07 -7.08 11.38
N LEU A 295 5.86 -6.16 10.82
CA LEU A 295 6.89 -5.41 11.56
C LEU A 295 6.72 -3.91 11.37
N ALA A 296 6.97 -3.13 12.42
CA ALA A 296 7.08 -1.67 12.34
C ALA A 296 8.51 -1.20 12.60
N VAL A 297 8.96 -0.22 11.83
CA VAL A 297 10.26 0.43 12.05
C VAL A 297 10.11 1.46 13.16
N VAL A 298 10.95 1.40 14.19
CA VAL A 298 10.93 2.35 15.32
C VAL A 298 12.32 2.89 15.63
N GLN A 299 12.38 4.09 16.20
CA GLN A 299 13.62 4.75 16.58
C GLN A 299 13.70 4.94 18.10
N GLU A 300 14.78 4.39 18.68
CA GLU A 300 15.13 4.48 20.09
C GLU A 300 16.64 4.77 20.21
N GLY A 301 17.03 5.67 21.11
CA GLY A 301 18.44 6.05 21.28
C GLY A 301 19.12 6.58 20.01
N GLY A 302 18.33 7.16 19.08
CA GLY A 302 18.82 7.66 17.79
C GLY A 302 19.07 6.57 16.73
N ARG A 303 18.90 5.28 17.07
CA ARG A 303 19.06 4.15 16.15
C ARG A 303 17.72 3.54 15.79
N TRP A 304 17.65 2.92 14.62
CA TRP A 304 16.44 2.27 14.12
C TRP A 304 16.48 0.76 14.34
N GLY A 305 15.33 0.21 14.74
CA GLY A 305 15.06 -1.22 14.91
C GLY A 305 13.66 -1.57 14.42
N TYR A 306 13.26 -2.82 14.66
CA TYR A 306 11.99 -3.36 14.19
C TYR A 306 11.27 -4.09 15.33
N ILE A 307 10.00 -3.74 15.51
CA ILE A 307 9.12 -4.35 16.51
C ILE A 307 8.01 -5.15 15.83
N ASP A 308 7.55 -6.20 16.50
CA ASP A 308 6.36 -6.94 16.11
C ASP A 308 5.07 -6.23 16.58
N ALA A 309 3.93 -6.88 16.32
CA ALA A 309 2.63 -6.38 16.71
C ALA A 309 2.47 -6.24 18.23
N ASP A 310 3.18 -7.00 19.06
CA ASP A 310 3.10 -6.88 20.52
C ASP A 310 4.05 -5.79 21.07
N GLY A 311 4.79 -5.13 20.19
CA GLY A 311 5.76 -4.10 20.53
C GLY A 311 7.12 -4.66 20.96
N ALA A 312 7.34 -5.97 20.83
CA ALA A 312 8.61 -6.60 21.15
C ALA A 312 9.59 -6.42 19.98
N TYR A 313 10.85 -6.12 20.28
CA TYR A 313 11.89 -6.02 19.26
C TYR A 313 12.19 -7.39 18.65
N VAL A 314 11.92 -7.51 17.35
CA VAL A 314 12.40 -8.62 16.52
C VAL A 314 13.84 -8.34 16.07
N ILE A 315 14.14 -7.07 15.78
CA ILE A 315 15.49 -6.61 15.42
C ILE A 315 15.83 -5.40 16.29
N PRO A 316 16.78 -5.51 17.22
CA PRO A 316 17.15 -4.41 18.11
C PRO A 316 17.57 -3.15 17.36
N ALA A 317 17.33 -1.98 17.96
CA ALA A 317 17.71 -0.70 17.41
C ALA A 317 19.25 -0.58 17.26
N ARG A 318 19.74 -0.65 16.02
CA ARG A 318 21.18 -0.58 15.70
C ARG A 318 21.52 0.15 14.41
N PHE A 319 20.55 0.35 13.52
CA PHE A 319 20.79 0.93 12.21
C PHE A 319 20.80 2.47 12.24
N GLU A 320 21.61 3.12 11.40
CA GLU A 320 21.56 4.59 11.25
C GLU A 320 20.25 5.04 10.57
N ARG A 321 19.74 4.24 9.64
CA ARG A 321 18.46 4.43 8.93
C ARG A 321 17.83 3.08 8.64
N ALA A 322 16.52 3.05 8.53
CA ALA A 322 15.78 1.85 8.17
C ALA A 322 14.52 2.20 7.37
N ARG A 323 14.14 1.32 6.45
CA ARG A 323 12.86 1.33 5.74
C ARG A 323 12.02 0.14 6.19
N SER A 324 10.71 0.22 5.94
CA SER A 324 9.78 -0.90 6.15
C SER A 324 10.17 -2.11 5.27
N PHE A 325 9.80 -3.30 5.72
CA PHE A 325 9.96 -4.51 4.92
C PHE A 325 9.05 -4.45 3.69
N SER A 326 9.54 -5.02 2.58
CA SER A 326 8.77 -5.24 1.36
C SER A 326 9.35 -6.45 0.66
N ASP A 327 8.49 -7.38 0.28
CA ASP A 327 8.84 -8.68 -0.27
C ASP A 327 9.90 -9.41 0.57
N GLY A 328 9.84 -9.31 1.90
CA GLY A 328 10.72 -10.04 2.82
C GLY A 328 12.10 -9.41 3.12
N LEU A 329 12.50 -8.32 2.45
CA LEU A 329 13.73 -7.58 2.78
C LEU A 329 13.44 -6.13 3.18
N ALA A 330 14.34 -5.55 3.97
CA ALA A 330 14.33 -4.13 4.28
C ALA A 330 15.67 -3.49 3.98
N GLN A 331 15.63 -2.28 3.40
CA GLN A 331 16.81 -1.45 3.21
C GLN A 331 17.15 -0.73 4.52
N VAL A 332 18.40 -0.84 4.94
CA VAL A 332 18.95 -0.17 6.12
C VAL A 332 20.25 0.55 5.77
N THR A 333 20.64 1.50 6.62
CA THR A 333 22.03 1.98 6.66
C THR A 333 22.72 1.26 7.81
N LEU A 334 23.85 0.63 7.50
CA LEU A 334 24.72 -0.06 8.43
C LEU A 334 26.17 0.33 8.12
N ASP A 335 26.90 0.83 9.13
CA ASP A 335 28.28 1.31 8.99
C ASP A 335 28.43 2.38 7.90
N GLY A 336 27.45 3.29 7.82
CA GLY A 336 27.42 4.36 6.83
C GLY A 336 27.10 3.92 5.39
N ARG A 337 26.80 2.65 5.16
CA ARG A 337 26.59 2.07 3.83
C ARG A 337 25.19 1.49 3.69
N THR A 338 24.70 1.44 2.45
CA THR A 338 23.40 0.82 2.14
C THR A 338 23.50 -0.69 2.31
N ALA A 339 22.51 -1.29 2.99
CA ALA A 339 22.41 -2.72 3.18
C ALA A 339 20.96 -3.21 3.06
N TYR A 340 20.81 -4.50 2.74
CA TYR A 340 19.55 -5.22 2.84
C TYR A 340 19.64 -6.28 3.92
N ILE A 341 18.58 -6.38 4.72
CA ILE A 341 18.43 -7.38 5.78
C ILE A 341 17.16 -8.21 5.59
N ASP A 342 17.19 -9.46 6.07
CA ASP A 342 16.00 -10.30 6.20
C ASP A 342 15.14 -9.89 7.42
N ARG A 343 13.96 -10.51 7.56
CA ARG A 343 13.03 -10.27 8.69
C ARG A 343 13.55 -10.70 10.06
N GLN A 344 14.70 -11.35 10.14
CA GLN A 344 15.43 -11.66 11.39
C GLN A 344 16.64 -10.75 11.59
N GLY A 345 16.83 -9.75 10.72
CA GLY A 345 17.92 -8.80 10.78
C GLY A 345 19.26 -9.35 10.28
N ARG A 346 19.28 -10.51 9.61
CA ARG A 346 20.51 -11.04 8.99
C ARG A 346 20.83 -10.23 7.74
N LEU A 347 22.11 -9.94 7.55
CA LEU A 347 22.59 -9.23 6.37
C LEU A 347 22.44 -10.12 5.12
N VAL A 348 21.75 -9.60 4.11
CA VAL A 348 21.56 -10.25 2.81
C VAL A 348 22.50 -9.64 1.77
N TRP A 349 22.65 -8.31 1.79
CA TRP A 349 23.55 -7.60 0.90
C TRP A 349 24.04 -6.32 1.57
N GLN A 350 25.26 -5.88 1.26
CA GLN A 350 25.79 -4.58 1.66
C GLN A 350 26.64 -3.99 0.54
N GLU A 351 26.52 -2.69 0.37
CA GLU A 351 27.38 -1.91 -0.51
C GLU A 351 28.85 -2.06 -0.10
N ALA A 352 29.72 -2.26 -1.09
CA ALA A 352 31.15 -2.33 -0.86
C ALA A 352 31.67 -0.98 -0.32
N ALA A 353 32.70 -1.01 0.53
CA ALA A 353 33.37 0.22 0.91
C ALA A 353 34.13 0.78 -0.30
N ASP A 354 34.05 2.09 -0.51
CA ASP A 354 34.94 2.79 -1.43
C ASP A 354 36.39 2.54 -0.97
N ARG A 355 37.21 1.97 -1.85
CA ARG A 355 38.62 1.63 -1.57
C ARG A 355 39.54 2.81 -1.77
#